data_AF-A0A196SD41-F1
#
_entry.id   AF-A0A196SD41-F1
#
_cell.length_a   1.000
_cell.length_b   1.000
_cell.length_c   1.000
_cell.angle_alpha   90.00
_cell.angle_beta   90.00
_cell.angle_gamma   90.00
#
_symmetry.space_group_name_H-M   'P 1'
#
loop_
_entity.id
_entity.type
_entity.pdbx_description
1 polymer ?
#
loop_
_entity_poly.entity_id
_entity_poly.type
_entity_poly.pdbx_seq_one_letter_code
_entity_poly.pdbx_strand_id
1 'polypeptide(L)'
;MTRLGLISEEDKKLDSILELSTSKLMDRRLQTKVFKFGLAKSIHHARKLIQQRHIRVGQQVVNSPSFMVHVDSEKHIQFAENSPYGGGRPGRVARRNSKNHTEAAEEE
;
A
#
# COMPACT_ATOMS: atom_id res chain seq x y z
N MET A 1 20.53 0.35 7.99
CA MET A 1 20.43 0.60 6.53
C MET A 1 20.08 -0.66 5.75
N THR A 2 20.70 -1.81 6.04
CA THR A 2 20.47 -3.11 5.36
C THR A 2 19.05 -3.65 5.54
N ARG A 3 18.45 -3.56 6.74
CA ARG A 3 17.05 -3.97 6.99
C ARG A 3 16.01 -3.19 6.16
N LEU A 4 16.36 -1.98 5.74
CA LEU A 4 15.53 -1.15 4.86
C LEU A 4 15.88 -1.37 3.38
N GLY A 5 16.88 -2.19 3.06
CA GLY A 5 17.31 -2.44 1.68
C GLY A 5 17.91 -1.21 1.00
N LEU A 6 18.49 -0.28 1.77
CA LEU A 6 19.15 0.92 1.24
C LEU A 6 20.59 0.64 0.80
N ILE A 7 21.21 -0.38 1.40
CA ILE A 7 22.58 -0.83 1.16
C ILE A 7 22.53 -2.35 1.03
N SER A 8 23.29 -2.90 0.10
CA SER A 8 23.47 -4.34 -0.10
C SER A 8 24.14 -4.96 1.13
N GLU A 9 24.08 -6.29 1.26
CA GLU A 9 24.75 -6.94 2.39
C GLU A 9 26.28 -6.95 2.26
N GLU A 10 26.77 -6.86 1.03
CA GLU A 10 28.17 -6.90 0.66
C GLU A 10 28.85 -5.53 0.83
N ASP A 11 28.11 -4.43 0.64
CA ASP A 11 28.62 -3.05 0.73
C ASP A 11 28.36 -2.40 2.09
N LYS A 12 28.51 -3.14 3.20
CA LYS A 12 28.38 -2.62 4.57
C LYS A 12 29.58 -1.75 5.00
N LYS A 13 30.07 -0.86 4.12
CA LYS A 13 31.14 0.10 4.40
C LYS A 13 30.58 1.50 4.68
N LEU A 14 31.35 2.32 5.39
CA LEU A 14 30.95 3.69 5.74
C LEU A 14 30.81 4.58 4.50
N ASP A 15 31.68 4.40 3.51
CA ASP A 15 31.69 5.21 2.28
C ASP A 15 30.37 5.05 1.49
N SER A 16 29.82 3.83 1.46
CA SER A 16 28.53 3.55 0.82
C SER A 16 27.34 4.24 1.49
N ILE A 17 27.46 4.61 2.77
CA ILE A 17 26.44 5.40 3.49
C ILE A 17 26.51 6.86 3.05
N LEU A 18 27.71 7.40 2.84
CA LEU A 18 27.91 8.78 2.40
C LEU A 18 27.43 8.99 0.96
N GLU A 19 27.49 7.95 0.12
CA GLU A 19 27.01 7.98 -1.27
C GLU A 19 25.47 7.80 -1.40
N LEU A 20 24.73 7.74 -0.29
CA LEU A 20 23.28 7.54 -0.37
C LEU A 20 22.55 8.75 -0.99
N SER A 21 21.83 8.49 -2.07
CA SER A 21 20.93 9.46 -2.68
C SER A 21 19.56 9.49 -2.01
N THR A 22 18.90 10.65 -2.06
CA THR A 22 17.52 10.82 -1.59
C THR A 22 16.53 9.94 -2.35
N SER A 23 16.81 9.63 -3.62
CA SER A 23 16.03 8.72 -4.45
C SER A 23 15.93 7.32 -3.85
N LYS A 24 17.04 6.78 -3.31
CA LYS A 24 17.04 5.46 -2.64
C LYS A 24 16.12 5.44 -1.42
N LEU A 25 16.04 6.54 -0.66
CA LEU A 25 15.14 6.67 0.48
C LEU A 25 13.67 6.75 0.05
N MET A 26 13.37 7.53 -0.99
CA MET A 26 12.01 7.68 -1.51
C MET A 26 11.44 6.34 -2.03
N ASP A 27 12.29 5.48 -2.58
CA ASP A 27 11.93 4.17 -3.11
C ASP A 27 11.50 3.15 -2.06
N ARG A 28 11.86 3.35 -0.79
CA ARG A 28 11.50 2.44 0.31
C ARG A 28 10.18 2.80 0.98
N ARG A 29 9.52 3.88 0.58
CA ARG A 29 8.21 4.27 1.11
C ARG A 29 7.12 3.30 0.65
N LEU A 30 6.14 3.07 1.51
CA LEU A 30 4.98 2.24 1.19
C LEU A 30 4.25 2.75 -0.06
N GLN A 31 4.17 4.07 -0.24
CA GLN A 31 3.56 4.69 -1.42
C GLN A 31 4.20 4.24 -2.74
N THR A 32 5.54 4.25 -2.83
CA THR A 32 6.29 3.88 -4.03
C THR A 32 6.34 2.37 -4.19
N LYS A 33 6.46 1.61 -3.09
CA LYS A 33 6.41 0.16 -3.11
C LYS A 33 5.07 -0.39 -3.61
N VAL A 34 3.94 0.12 -3.11
CA VAL A 34 2.59 -0.29 -3.57
C VAL A 34 2.40 -0.04 -5.07
N PHE A 35 2.94 1.06 -5.59
CA PHE A 35 2.93 1.35 -7.02
C PHE A 35 3.81 0.37 -7.81
N LYS A 36 5.05 0.14 -7.36
CA LYS A 36 5.99 -0.82 -7.99
C LYS A 36 5.48 -2.26 -7.96
N PHE A 37 4.71 -2.65 -6.94
CA PHE A 37 4.06 -3.96 -6.85
C PHE A 37 2.81 -4.12 -7.75
N GLY A 38 2.39 -3.06 -8.45
CA GLY A 38 1.23 -3.12 -9.34
C GLY A 38 -0.13 -3.16 -8.64
N LEU A 39 -0.18 -3.03 -7.31
CA LEU A 39 -1.43 -2.96 -6.54
C LEU A 39 -2.21 -1.67 -6.82
N ALA A 40 -1.51 -0.62 -7.30
CA ALA A 40 -2.10 0.65 -7.66
C ALA A 40 -1.64 1.10 -9.05
N LYS A 41 -2.57 1.66 -9.83
CA LYS A 41 -2.29 2.20 -11.17
C LYS A 41 -1.40 3.45 -11.19
N SER A 42 -1.31 4.18 -10.08
CA SER A 42 -0.57 5.45 -9.97
C SER A 42 -0.10 5.69 -8.54
N ILE A 43 0.95 6.50 -8.39
CA ILE A 43 1.49 6.96 -7.10
C ILE A 43 0.43 7.69 -6.26
N HIS A 44 -0.46 8.47 -6.90
CA HIS A 44 -1.55 9.15 -6.20
C HIS A 44 -2.66 8.19 -5.78
N HIS A 45 -2.93 7.17 -6.60
CA HIS A 45 -3.87 6.12 -6.27
C HIS A 45 -3.38 5.30 -5.07
N ALA A 46 -2.10 4.91 -5.06
CA ALA A 46 -1.48 4.22 -3.92
C ALA A 46 -1.66 5.01 -2.61
N ARG A 47 -1.43 6.33 -2.65
CA ARG A 47 -1.61 7.20 -1.47
C ARG A 47 -3.04 7.15 -0.92
N LYS A 48 -4.05 7.19 -1.80
CA LYS A 48 -5.46 7.11 -1.40
C LYS A 48 -5.81 5.75 -0.82
N LEU A 49 -5.36 4.66 -1.44
CA LEU A 49 -5.58 3.30 -0.92
C LEU A 49 -5.00 3.12 0.49
N ILE A 50 -3.79 3.63 0.73
CA ILE A 50 -3.15 3.58 2.05
C ILE A 50 -3.98 4.40 3.07
N GLN A 51 -4.30 5.66 2.73
CA GLN A 51 -5.02 6.55 3.64
C GLN A 51 -6.43 6.05 3.98
N GLN A 52 -7.10 5.39 3.02
CA GLN A 52 -8.42 4.78 3.17
C GLN A 52 -8.37 3.41 3.87
N ARG A 53 -7.21 2.96 4.36
CA ARG A 53 -7.02 1.72 5.11
C ARG A 53 -7.26 0.45 4.29
N HIS A 54 -6.97 0.46 2.99
CA HIS A 54 -7.13 -0.70 2.11
C HIS A 54 -5.90 -1.60 2.05
N ILE A 55 -4.73 -1.11 2.45
CA ILE A 55 -3.44 -1.82 2.35
C ILE A 55 -2.97 -2.24 3.73
N ARG A 56 -2.48 -3.47 3.82
CA ARG A 56 -1.81 -4.03 5.00
C ARG A 56 -0.37 -4.40 4.69
N VAL A 57 0.45 -4.39 5.74
CA VAL A 57 1.79 -4.96 5.74
C VAL A 57 1.78 -6.10 6.77
N GLY A 58 1.89 -7.34 6.30
CA GLY A 58 1.64 -8.50 7.15
C GLY A 58 0.17 -8.53 7.59
N GLN A 59 -0.09 -8.62 8.88
CA GLN A 59 -1.46 -8.59 9.43
C GLN A 59 -1.94 -7.18 9.78
N GLN A 60 -1.04 -6.18 9.81
CA GLN A 60 -1.37 -4.85 10.28
C GLN A 60 -1.80 -3.94 9.13
N VAL A 61 -2.93 -3.26 9.28
CA VAL A 61 -3.38 -2.21 8.34
C VAL A 61 -2.57 -0.95 8.59
N VAL A 62 -1.98 -0.39 7.51
CA VAL A 62 -1.13 0.80 7.58
C VAL A 62 -1.82 1.96 6.87
N ASN A 63 -1.95 3.10 7.56
CA ASN A 63 -2.61 4.31 7.04
C ASN A 63 -1.63 5.44 6.68
N SER A 64 -0.32 5.25 6.87
CA SER A 64 0.71 6.26 6.59
C SER A 64 1.47 5.96 5.29
N PRO A 65 1.38 6.81 4.25
CA PRO A 65 2.12 6.62 2.99
C PRO A 65 3.65 6.75 3.14
N SER A 66 4.10 7.45 4.18
CA SER A 66 5.52 7.63 4.52
C SER A 66 6.13 6.45 5.28
N PHE A 67 5.37 5.38 5.49
CA PHE A 67 5.88 4.18 6.15
C PHE A 67 7.06 3.60 5.36
N MET A 68 8.18 3.40 6.03
CA MET A 68 9.38 2.82 5.44
C MET A 68 9.29 1.30 5.53
N VAL A 69 9.24 0.64 4.37
CA VAL A 69 9.02 -0.80 4.31
C VAL A 69 10.36 -1.53 4.44
N HIS A 70 10.43 -2.46 5.39
CA HIS A 70 11.54 -3.40 5.53
C HIS A 70 11.58 -4.40 4.37
N VAL A 71 12.77 -4.92 4.05
CA VAL A 71 12.93 -5.90 2.96
C VAL A 71 12.11 -7.17 3.21
N ASP A 72 12.08 -7.64 4.46
CA ASP A 72 11.36 -8.87 4.84
C ASP A 72 9.83 -8.69 4.76
N SER A 73 9.35 -7.51 5.15
CA SER A 73 7.92 -7.16 5.13
C SER A 73 7.40 -6.87 3.72
N GLU A 74 8.30 -6.70 2.75
CA GLU A 74 7.96 -6.29 1.39
C GLU A 74 7.07 -7.33 0.68
N LYS A 75 7.30 -8.62 0.94
CA LYS A 75 6.50 -9.73 0.41
C LYS A 75 5.08 -9.78 0.98
N HIS A 76 4.87 -9.13 2.11
CA HIS A 76 3.61 -9.18 2.86
C HIS A 76 2.73 -7.95 2.62
N ILE A 77 3.02 -7.17 1.58
CA ILE A 77 2.17 -6.04 1.16
C ILE A 77 1.01 -6.60 0.34
N GLN A 78 -0.19 -6.53 0.89
CA GLN A 78 -1.40 -7.02 0.24
C GLN A 78 -2.59 -6.12 0.59
N PHE A 79 -3.72 -6.36 -0.07
CA PHE A 79 -4.98 -5.78 0.38
C PHE A 79 -5.36 -6.35 1.74
N ALA A 80 -6.01 -5.51 2.54
CA ALA A 80 -6.53 -5.93 3.82
C ALA A 80 -7.79 -6.81 3.61
N GLU A 81 -7.93 -7.88 4.39
CA GLU A 81 -9.06 -8.81 4.29
C GLU A 81 -10.41 -8.12 4.60
N ASN A 82 -10.37 -7.08 5.44
CA ASN A 82 -11.53 -6.25 5.74
C ASN A 82 -11.88 -5.24 4.64
N SER A 83 -11.00 -5.05 3.65
CA SER A 83 -11.18 -4.09 2.57
C SER A 83 -12.11 -4.67 1.49
N PRO A 84 -12.95 -3.85 0.83
CA PRO A 84 -13.72 -4.28 -0.34
C PRO A 84 -12.85 -4.90 -1.45
N TYR A 85 -11.61 -4.42 -1.60
CA TYR A 85 -10.65 -4.96 -2.58
C TYR A 85 -10.01 -6.29 -2.16
N GLY A 86 -10.11 -6.67 -0.87
CA GLY A 86 -9.58 -7.91 -0.33
C GLY A 86 -10.65 -8.97 -0.02
N GLY A 87 -11.88 -8.80 -0.53
CA GLY A 87 -13.00 -9.71 -0.28
C GLY A 87 -13.90 -9.31 0.90
N GLY A 88 -13.65 -8.15 1.52
CA GLY A 88 -14.49 -7.61 2.57
C GLY A 88 -15.84 -7.08 2.07
N ARG A 89 -16.71 -6.71 3.02
CA ARG A 89 -18.03 -6.15 2.72
C ARG A 89 -17.93 -4.92 1.80
N PRO A 90 -18.77 -4.81 0.75
CA PRO A 90 -18.81 -3.63 -0.11
C PRO A 90 -19.03 -2.34 0.69
N GLY A 91 -18.39 -1.26 0.23
CA GLY A 91 -18.45 0.05 0.89
C GLY A 91 -19.85 0.66 0.92
N ARG A 92 -20.05 1.66 1.78
CA ARG A 92 -21.35 2.32 2.00
C ARG A 92 -21.99 2.83 0.70
N VAL A 93 -21.21 3.43 -0.20
CA VAL A 93 -21.73 3.97 -1.47
C VAL A 93 -22.26 2.86 -2.36
N ALA A 94 -21.50 1.76 -2.51
CA ALA A 94 -21.95 0.61 -3.31
C ALA A 94 -23.24 0.00 -2.73
N ARG A 95 -23.32 -0.15 -1.40
CA ARG A 95 -24.52 -0.67 -0.71
C ARG A 95 -25.74 0.26 -0.83
N ARG A 96 -25.53 1.57 -0.81
CA ARG A 96 -26.60 2.54 -1.01
C ARG A 96 -27.12 2.48 -2.44
N ASN A 97 -26.21 2.45 -3.41
CA ASN A 97 -26.58 2.40 -4.83
C ASN A 97 -27.29 1.09 -5.18
N SER A 98 -26.85 -0.06 -4.64
CA SER A 98 -27.54 -1.34 -4.87
C SER A 98 -28.96 -1.32 -4.32
N LYS A 99 -29.17 -0.69 -3.15
CA LYS A 99 -30.50 -0.55 -2.54
C LYS A 99 -31.42 0.33 -3.39
N ASN A 100 -30.94 1.48 -3.84
CA ASN A 100 -31.73 2.36 -4.71
C ASN A 100 -32.07 1.66 -6.03
N HIS A 101 -31.17 0.84 -6.56
CA HIS A 101 -31.40 0.09 -7.80
C HIS A 101 -32.42 -1.04 -7.61
N THR A 102 -32.45 -1.70 -6.45
CA THR A 102 -33.50 -2.70 -6.16
C THR A 102 -34.86 -2.05 -5.95
N GLU A 103 -34.93 -0.91 -5.24
CA GLU A 103 -36.19 -0.18 -5.04
C GLU A 103 -36.76 0.34 -6.37
N ALA A 104 -35.92 0.87 -7.26
CA ALA A 104 -36.35 1.30 -8.59
C ALA A 104 -36.83 0.13 -9.49
N ALA A 105 -36.32 -1.09 -9.27
CA ALA A 105 -36.75 -2.28 -10.00
C ALA A 105 -38.01 -2.94 -9.43
N GLU A 106 -38.42 -2.57 -8.21
CA GLU A 106 -39.67 -3.02 -7.57
C GLU A 106 -40.83 -2.05 -7.85
N GLU A 107 -40.55 -0.81 -8.25
CA GLU A 107 -41.54 0.21 -8.62
C GLU A 107 -41.92 0.20 -10.12
N GLU A 108 -41.16 -0.51 -10.97
CA GLU A 108 -41.52 -0.86 -12.38
C GLU A 108 -42.29 -2.19 -12.45
#